data_AF-A0A844B3J5-F1
#
_entry.id   AF-A0A844B3J5-F1
#
_cell.length_a   1.000
_cell.length_b   1.000
_cell.length_c   1.000
_cell.angle_alpha   90.00
_cell.angle_beta   90.00
_cell.angle_gamma   90.00
#
_symmetry.space_group_name_H-M   'P 1'
#
loop_
_entity.id
_entity.type
_entity.pdbx_description
1 polymer ?
#
loop_
_entity_poly.entity_id
_entity_poly.type
_entity_poly.pdbx_seq_one_letter_code
_entity_poly.pdbx_strand_id
1 'polypeptide(L)'
;MTGGAAGDGGGLRLADLPVVFLSYDEPWADETWAALQALRPDSLRVHGVRGLNACHVAAADAAASDWFLTVDADTTPAPGLFDQQVPAALLQPVFRLDWLARNAVNGIVSGNGCVKLWPRELVLAMRSHEAAPRGRISLDADIGQIRPGVTRNIAMPGCHAVTDPAHTPFHAFRAGFREATFLAHLRASAPAQPAGDALRRLIGVWASVGAHARNGLWVIHGARLALWMALTWQDRDLTEVNDPERMRHFWQDRVLPRLGPGAGPDIGRLRSETAALGAAIAALDDSLPIADLDAAASRLAAGAGMFGAAHPATAIDGLGRSFQKGRGVGTDIATARACFETAALLGHAAAVTNLGRLHELGLDAPPDPAAAERYYRAATAMGSAHAPSHLAQMLLALSPADPAVQARAEGLLDLAAERGHAGPAPQGSAA
;
A
#
# COMPACT_ATOMS: atom_id res chain seq x y z
N MET A 1 -25.93 21.29 40.41
CA MET A 1 -24.98 20.25 40.87
C MET A 1 -25.72 18.93 40.71
N THR A 2 -25.42 18.01 39.81
CA THR A 2 -24.18 17.48 39.19
C THR A 2 -24.55 17.08 37.75
N GLY A 3 -23.80 17.27 36.66
CA GLY A 3 -22.36 17.06 36.45
C GLY A 3 -22.12 15.68 35.80
N GLY A 4 -21.86 15.64 34.48
CA GLY A 4 -21.37 14.48 33.70
C GLY A 4 -22.45 13.75 32.87
N ALA A 5 -22.31 13.43 31.58
CA ALA A 5 -21.13 13.31 30.73
C ALA A 5 -21.38 13.84 29.30
N ALA A 6 -20.34 14.39 28.70
CA ALA A 6 -20.28 14.74 27.28
C ALA A 6 -20.40 13.46 26.43
N GLY A 7 -21.09 13.56 25.28
CA GLY A 7 -21.41 12.42 24.43
C GLY A 7 -20.18 11.65 23.94
N ASP A 8 -20.20 10.34 24.18
CA ASP A 8 -19.23 9.38 23.66
C ASP A 8 -19.30 9.32 22.13
N GLY A 9 -18.20 9.66 21.46
CA GLY A 9 -18.08 9.57 20.00
C GLY A 9 -18.12 8.11 19.53
N GLY A 10 -19.14 7.74 18.76
CA GLY A 10 -19.52 6.35 18.39
C GLY A 10 -18.58 5.56 17.46
N GLY A 11 -17.27 5.53 17.72
CA GLY A 11 -16.31 4.66 17.03
C GLY A 11 -16.23 3.23 17.60
N LEU A 12 -15.50 2.32 16.94
CA LEU A 12 -15.27 0.95 17.40
C LEU A 12 -13.86 0.76 17.96
N ARG A 13 -13.71 0.11 19.11
CA ARG A 13 -12.39 -0.30 19.63
C ARG A 13 -12.02 -1.66 19.03
N LEU A 14 -10.78 -1.82 18.58
CA LEU A 14 -10.35 -3.10 17.99
C LEU A 14 -10.38 -4.25 19.01
N ALA A 15 -10.17 -3.95 20.30
CA ALA A 15 -10.31 -4.89 21.40
C ALA A 15 -11.75 -5.44 21.61
N ASP A 16 -12.76 -4.82 21.00
CA ASP A 16 -14.15 -5.32 21.07
C ASP A 16 -14.54 -6.12 19.82
N LEU A 17 -13.65 -6.24 18.83
CA LEU A 17 -13.93 -6.91 17.57
C LEU A 17 -13.37 -8.34 17.54
N PRO A 18 -14.07 -9.27 16.84
CA PRO A 18 -13.53 -10.59 16.58
C PRO A 18 -12.31 -10.49 15.66
N VAL A 19 -11.28 -11.25 16.00
CA VAL A 19 -10.05 -11.38 15.23
C VAL A 19 -9.99 -12.79 14.68
N VAL A 20 -9.85 -12.94 13.37
CA VAL A 20 -9.81 -14.24 12.70
C VAL A 20 -8.44 -14.47 12.06
N PHE A 21 -7.75 -15.51 12.52
CA PHE A 21 -6.50 -15.99 11.94
C PHE A 21 -6.78 -16.83 10.69
N LEU A 22 -6.13 -16.48 9.58
CA LEU A 22 -6.25 -17.15 8.29
C LEU A 22 -5.00 -17.96 8.00
N SER A 23 -5.17 -19.26 7.77
CA SER A 23 -4.09 -20.17 7.36
C SER A 23 -4.60 -21.23 6.39
N TYR A 24 -3.73 -21.76 5.55
CA TYR A 24 -4.03 -22.84 4.62
C TYR A 24 -3.14 -24.04 4.85
N ASP A 25 -1.92 -24.04 4.30
CA ASP A 25 -0.95 -25.13 4.33
C ASP A 25 0.43 -24.69 4.84
N GLU A 26 0.52 -23.50 5.44
CA GLU A 26 1.76 -22.97 5.99
C GLU A 26 2.27 -23.86 7.13
N PRO A 27 3.49 -24.44 7.04
CA PRO A 27 4.04 -25.29 8.09
C PRO A 27 4.25 -24.60 9.45
N TRP A 28 4.29 -23.26 9.46
CA TRP A 28 4.47 -22.43 10.65
C TRP A 28 3.14 -21.87 11.20
N ALA A 29 1.99 -22.25 10.61
CA ALA A 29 0.69 -21.71 11.00
C ALA A 29 0.40 -21.88 12.50
N ASP A 30 0.77 -23.02 13.09
CA ASP A 30 0.55 -23.28 14.51
C ASP A 30 1.40 -22.39 15.42
N GLU A 31 2.64 -22.10 15.03
CA GLU A 31 3.54 -21.20 15.77
C GLU A 31 3.00 -19.77 15.75
N THR A 32 2.59 -19.28 14.58
CA THR A 32 2.07 -17.91 14.44
C THR A 32 0.68 -17.78 15.07
N TRP A 33 -0.14 -18.82 15.01
CA TRP A 33 -1.39 -18.92 15.75
C TRP A 33 -1.18 -18.80 17.26
N ALA A 34 -0.19 -19.53 17.81
CA ALA A 34 0.14 -19.44 19.23
C ALA A 34 0.62 -18.03 19.62
N ALA A 35 1.41 -17.38 18.77
CA ALA A 35 1.85 -16.00 18.99
C ALA A 35 0.66 -15.00 18.97
N LEU A 36 -0.28 -15.16 18.03
CA LEU A 36 -1.49 -14.35 18.02
C LEU A 36 -2.36 -14.60 19.26
N GLN A 37 -2.55 -15.86 19.67
CA GLN A 37 -3.32 -16.20 20.86
C GLN A 37 -2.70 -15.64 22.15
N ALA A 38 -1.37 -15.52 22.21
CA ALA A 38 -0.71 -14.87 23.34
C ALA A 38 -1.00 -13.36 23.41
N LEU A 39 -1.22 -12.72 22.25
CA LEU A 39 -1.55 -11.30 22.15
C LEU A 39 -3.06 -11.03 22.26
N ARG A 40 -3.89 -11.91 21.70
CA ARG A 40 -5.35 -11.80 21.60
C ARG A 40 -5.99 -13.19 21.80
N PRO A 41 -6.20 -13.62 23.06
CA PRO A 41 -6.60 -15.01 23.40
C PRO A 41 -7.97 -15.47 22.87
N ASP A 42 -8.84 -14.52 22.55
CA ASP A 42 -10.18 -14.71 22.00
C ASP A 42 -10.20 -14.67 20.47
N SER A 43 -9.03 -14.77 19.82
CA SER A 43 -8.98 -14.92 18.37
C SER A 43 -9.64 -16.22 17.93
N LEU A 44 -10.19 -16.19 16.72
CA LEU A 44 -10.76 -17.33 16.02
C LEU A 44 -9.77 -17.82 14.97
N ARG A 45 -9.87 -19.08 14.56
CA ARG A 45 -9.00 -19.67 13.54
C ARG A 45 -9.81 -20.27 12.40
N VAL A 46 -9.47 -19.86 11.19
CA VAL A 46 -9.87 -20.50 9.93
C VAL A 46 -8.62 -21.12 9.32
N HIS A 47 -8.64 -22.44 9.15
CA HIS A 47 -7.49 -23.21 8.69
C HIS A 47 -7.88 -24.18 7.56
N GLY A 48 -7.03 -24.33 6.55
CA GLY A 48 -7.20 -25.32 5.47
C GLY A 48 -8.28 -24.97 4.44
N VAL A 49 -8.84 -23.75 4.47
CA VAL A 49 -9.83 -23.32 3.49
C VAL A 49 -9.12 -22.86 2.21
N ARG A 50 -9.31 -23.62 1.12
CA ARG A 50 -8.67 -23.36 -0.17
C ARG A 50 -9.30 -22.16 -0.84
N GLY A 51 -8.46 -21.19 -1.21
CA GLY A 51 -8.85 -20.01 -1.97
C GLY A 51 -9.06 -18.76 -1.11
N LEU A 52 -8.54 -17.63 -1.60
CA LEU A 52 -8.60 -16.34 -0.90
C LEU A 52 -10.05 -15.88 -0.62
N ASN A 53 -11.04 -16.21 -1.45
CA ASN A 53 -12.41 -15.79 -1.16
C ASN A 53 -13.06 -16.67 -0.11
N ALA A 54 -12.97 -17.97 -0.35
CA ALA A 54 -13.55 -18.97 0.53
C ALA A 54 -13.01 -18.79 1.96
N CYS A 55 -11.72 -18.50 2.14
CA CYS A 55 -11.16 -18.29 3.48
C CYS A 55 -11.68 -17.02 4.17
N HIS A 56 -11.87 -15.92 3.44
CA HIS A 56 -12.42 -14.69 4.01
C HIS A 56 -13.93 -14.80 4.29
N VAL A 57 -14.70 -15.48 3.44
CA VAL A 57 -16.12 -15.79 3.70
C VAL A 57 -16.24 -16.68 4.94
N ALA A 58 -15.42 -17.72 5.06
CA ALA A 58 -15.37 -18.56 6.26
C ALA A 58 -15.00 -17.75 7.51
N ALA A 59 -14.11 -16.76 7.38
CA ALA A 59 -13.76 -15.86 8.47
C ALA A 59 -14.91 -14.93 8.86
N ALA A 60 -15.63 -14.38 7.89
CA ALA A 60 -16.84 -13.62 8.16
C ALA A 60 -17.83 -14.48 8.95
N ASP A 61 -18.13 -15.70 8.48
CA ASP A 61 -19.04 -16.63 9.15
C ASP A 61 -18.59 -16.99 10.56
N ALA A 62 -17.29 -17.26 10.77
CA ALA A 62 -16.74 -17.51 12.10
C ALA A 62 -16.86 -16.30 13.03
N ALA A 63 -16.60 -15.09 12.53
CA ALA A 63 -16.66 -13.86 13.31
C ALA A 63 -18.08 -13.49 13.76
N ALA A 64 -19.11 -13.87 12.99
CA ALA A 64 -20.52 -13.60 13.27
C ALA A 64 -20.82 -12.15 13.69
N SER A 65 -20.11 -11.18 13.10
CA SER A 65 -20.16 -9.75 13.41
C SER A 65 -20.23 -8.93 12.12
N ASP A 66 -20.79 -7.72 12.19
CA ASP A 66 -20.80 -6.75 11.08
C ASP A 66 -19.40 -6.29 10.71
N TRP A 67 -18.49 -6.27 11.68
CA TRP A 67 -17.10 -5.86 11.54
C TRP A 67 -16.17 -6.89 12.16
N PHE A 68 -15.10 -7.27 11.47
CA PHE A 68 -14.13 -8.24 11.98
C PHE A 68 -12.72 -8.02 11.41
N LEU A 69 -11.72 -8.42 12.18
CA LEU A 69 -10.32 -8.33 11.80
C LEU A 69 -9.85 -9.67 11.21
N THR A 70 -8.94 -9.62 10.23
CA THR A 70 -8.22 -10.81 9.75
C THR A 70 -6.71 -10.64 9.92
N VAL A 71 -6.04 -11.73 10.29
CA VAL A 71 -4.57 -11.83 10.40
C VAL A 71 -4.10 -13.04 9.60
N ASP A 72 -3.22 -12.83 8.63
CA ASP A 72 -2.69 -13.91 7.78
C ASP A 72 -1.59 -14.71 8.53
N ALA A 73 -1.38 -15.97 8.15
CA ALA A 73 -0.46 -16.89 8.83
C ALA A 73 1.03 -16.49 8.80
N ASP A 74 1.40 -15.53 7.95
CA ASP A 74 2.75 -14.98 7.85
C ASP A 74 2.87 -13.60 8.54
N THR A 75 1.83 -13.15 9.24
CA THR A 75 1.71 -11.80 9.79
C THR A 75 1.70 -11.81 11.32
N THR A 76 2.59 -11.03 11.92
CA THR A 76 2.66 -10.81 13.37
C THR A 76 2.22 -9.40 13.72
N PRO A 77 1.05 -9.19 14.36
CA PRO A 77 0.61 -7.88 14.82
C PRO A 77 1.52 -7.31 15.91
N ALA A 78 1.63 -5.98 15.96
CA ALA A 78 2.31 -5.27 17.04
C ALA A 78 1.47 -5.33 18.34
N PRO A 79 2.10 -5.38 19.52
CA PRO A 79 1.39 -5.53 20.79
C PRO A 79 0.29 -4.49 21.06
N GLY A 80 0.48 -3.23 20.63
CA GLY A 80 -0.49 -2.15 20.82
C GLY A 80 -1.51 -1.97 19.68
N LEU A 81 -1.57 -2.90 18.71
CA LEU A 81 -2.52 -2.77 17.59
C LEU A 81 -3.96 -2.79 18.11
N PHE A 82 -4.30 -3.75 18.97
CA PHE A 82 -5.69 -3.97 19.40
C PHE A 82 -6.22 -2.92 20.40
N ASP A 83 -5.35 -2.08 20.95
CA ASP A 83 -5.73 -0.96 21.82
C ASP A 83 -6.29 0.24 21.04
N GLN A 84 -6.20 0.22 19.70
CA GLN A 84 -6.63 1.32 18.86
C GLN A 84 -8.16 1.41 18.73
N GLN A 85 -8.62 2.63 18.45
CA GLN A 85 -10.01 2.92 18.14
C GLN A 85 -10.15 3.40 16.71
N VAL A 86 -11.18 2.91 16.03
CA VAL A 86 -11.58 3.32 14.69
C VAL A 86 -12.66 4.40 14.79
N PRO A 87 -12.44 5.61 14.25
CA PRO A 87 -13.46 6.64 14.21
C PRO A 87 -14.71 6.18 13.44
N ALA A 88 -15.89 6.56 13.93
CA ALA A 88 -17.18 6.20 13.31
C ALA A 88 -17.26 6.51 11.81
N ALA A 89 -16.62 7.61 11.38
CA ALA A 89 -16.63 8.02 9.99
C ALA A 89 -15.89 7.07 9.04
N LEU A 90 -14.96 6.25 9.54
CA LEU A 90 -14.25 5.24 8.74
C LEU A 90 -15.01 3.92 8.63
N LEU A 91 -16.06 3.72 9.44
CA LEU A 91 -16.87 2.51 9.47
C LEU A 91 -17.95 2.53 8.39
N GLN A 92 -17.53 2.61 7.12
CA GLN A 92 -18.43 2.53 5.97
C GLN A 92 -18.48 1.10 5.42
N PRO A 93 -19.64 0.55 5.02
CA PRO A 93 -19.77 -0.81 4.49
C PRO A 93 -18.90 -1.13 3.26
N VAL A 94 -18.35 -0.09 2.61
CA VAL A 94 -17.48 -0.19 1.43
C VAL A 94 -16.01 0.13 1.72
N PHE A 95 -15.65 0.38 2.99
CA PHE A 95 -14.28 0.68 3.41
C PHE A 95 -13.66 -0.52 4.12
N ARG A 96 -12.50 -0.94 3.60
CA ARG A 96 -11.60 -1.85 4.30
C ARG A 96 -10.48 -1.03 4.90
N LEU A 97 -10.14 -1.26 6.17
CA LEU A 97 -9.03 -0.56 6.83
C LEU A 97 -7.83 -1.51 6.97
N ASP A 98 -6.66 -1.03 6.57
CA ASP A 98 -5.43 -1.82 6.41
C ASP A 98 -4.34 -1.30 7.36
N TRP A 99 -4.03 -2.06 8.42
CA TRP A 99 -2.93 -1.76 9.35
C TRP A 99 -1.62 -2.28 8.77
N LEU A 100 -0.89 -1.38 8.10
CA LEU A 100 0.26 -1.70 7.26
C LEU A 100 1.30 -2.57 7.98
N ALA A 101 1.85 -3.54 7.25
CA ALA A 101 2.89 -4.42 7.72
C ALA A 101 4.22 -4.11 7.04
N ARG A 102 5.31 -4.21 7.80
CA ARG A 102 6.66 -4.22 7.24
C ARG A 102 7.02 -5.64 6.82
N ASN A 103 7.43 -5.82 5.57
CA ASN A 103 7.99 -7.06 5.10
C ASN A 103 9.39 -7.31 5.70
N ALA A 104 9.56 -8.43 6.40
CA ALA A 104 10.78 -8.79 7.11
C ALA A 104 11.99 -9.02 6.19
N VAL A 105 11.78 -9.25 4.89
CA VAL A 105 12.83 -9.55 3.91
C VAL A 105 13.34 -8.29 3.23
N ASN A 106 12.42 -7.42 2.76
CA ASN A 106 12.78 -6.29 1.90
C ASN A 106 12.43 -4.92 2.48
N GLY A 107 11.82 -4.87 3.68
CA GLY A 107 11.51 -3.63 4.38
C GLY A 107 10.36 -2.82 3.80
N ILE A 108 9.67 -3.32 2.77
CA ILE A 108 8.50 -2.65 2.21
C ILE A 108 7.40 -2.58 3.27
N VAL A 109 6.81 -1.41 3.46
CA VAL A 109 5.63 -1.19 4.28
C VAL A 109 4.41 -1.08 3.36
N SER A 110 3.48 -2.03 3.44
CA SER A 110 2.32 -2.06 2.55
C SER A 110 1.08 -2.66 3.21
N GLY A 111 -0.06 -2.56 2.52
CA GLY A 111 -1.32 -3.20 2.90
C GLY A 111 -1.40 -4.69 2.50
N ASN A 112 -0.40 -5.21 1.77
CA ASN A 112 -0.33 -6.64 1.47
C ASN A 112 0.29 -7.36 2.67
N GLY A 113 -0.32 -8.45 3.13
CA GLY A 113 0.10 -9.14 4.37
C GLY A 113 -0.09 -8.29 5.63
N CYS A 114 -1.09 -7.40 5.62
CA CYS A 114 -1.40 -6.51 6.74
C CYS A 114 -2.58 -7.06 7.58
N VAL A 115 -2.77 -6.49 8.78
CA VAL A 115 -4.00 -6.75 9.57
C VAL A 115 -5.13 -5.91 8.97
N LYS A 116 -6.24 -6.55 8.63
CA LYS A 116 -7.32 -5.90 7.88
C LYS A 116 -8.61 -5.91 8.69
N LEU A 117 -9.29 -4.76 8.76
CA LEU A 117 -10.66 -4.68 9.26
C LEU A 117 -11.63 -4.72 8.09
N TRP A 118 -12.58 -5.65 8.16
CA TRP A 118 -13.55 -5.92 7.13
C TRP A 118 -14.97 -5.62 7.59
N PRO A 119 -15.79 -4.94 6.75
CA PRO A 119 -17.23 -5.06 6.81
C PRO A 119 -17.65 -6.44 6.31
N ARG A 120 -18.54 -7.12 7.04
CA ARG A 120 -19.09 -8.44 6.67
C ARG A 120 -19.74 -8.40 5.29
N GLU A 121 -20.59 -7.40 5.05
CA GLU A 121 -21.30 -7.24 3.77
C GLU A 121 -20.30 -7.16 2.59
N LEU A 122 -19.19 -6.43 2.77
CA LEU A 122 -18.15 -6.31 1.76
C LEU A 122 -17.55 -7.67 1.39
N VAL A 123 -17.22 -8.48 2.40
CA VAL A 123 -16.64 -9.81 2.20
C VAL A 123 -17.62 -10.77 1.54
N LEU A 124 -18.90 -10.72 1.89
CA LEU A 124 -19.92 -11.58 1.29
C LEU A 124 -20.26 -11.19 -0.16
N ALA A 125 -20.06 -9.93 -0.54
CA ALA A 125 -20.32 -9.43 -1.89
C ALA A 125 -19.07 -9.35 -2.78
N MET A 126 -17.87 -9.64 -2.26
CA MET A 126 -16.64 -9.47 -3.05
C MET A 126 -16.56 -10.50 -4.17
N ARG A 127 -16.08 -10.05 -5.34
CA ARG A 127 -15.69 -10.93 -6.43
C ARG A 127 -14.21 -11.20 -6.28
N SER A 128 -13.84 -12.46 -6.16
CA SER A 128 -12.44 -12.86 -6.06
C SER A 128 -11.93 -13.43 -7.38
N HIS A 129 -10.64 -13.74 -7.38
CA HIS A 129 -10.02 -14.54 -8.42
C HIS A 129 -10.67 -15.90 -8.71
N GLU A 130 -11.30 -16.56 -7.73
CA GLU A 130 -12.05 -17.79 -7.94
C GLU A 130 -13.27 -17.58 -8.86
N ALA A 131 -13.73 -16.33 -8.98
CA ALA A 131 -14.81 -15.90 -9.86
C ALA A 131 -14.32 -15.16 -11.12
N ALA A 132 -13.00 -14.97 -11.31
CA ALA A 132 -12.45 -14.30 -12.48
C ALA A 132 -12.51 -15.22 -13.73
N PRO A 133 -12.90 -14.71 -14.91
CA PRO A 133 -12.82 -15.49 -16.15
C PRO A 133 -11.38 -15.92 -16.44
N ARG A 134 -11.19 -17.15 -16.96
CA ARG A 134 -9.88 -17.62 -17.46
C ARG A 134 -9.26 -16.58 -18.41
N GLY A 135 -7.96 -16.31 -18.27
CA GLY A 135 -7.22 -15.35 -19.11
C GLY A 135 -7.18 -13.89 -18.64
N ARG A 136 -7.66 -13.57 -17.43
CA ARG A 136 -7.37 -12.27 -16.76
C ARG A 136 -6.54 -12.52 -15.51
N ILE A 137 -5.51 -11.70 -15.27
CA ILE A 137 -4.69 -11.90 -14.08
C ILE A 137 -5.57 -11.76 -12.84
N SER A 138 -5.53 -12.80 -12.02
CA SER A 138 -6.13 -12.91 -10.71
C SER A 138 -5.29 -12.05 -9.75
N LEU A 139 -5.67 -10.79 -9.55
CA LEU A 139 -4.89 -9.85 -8.75
C LEU A 139 -5.44 -9.77 -7.33
N ASP A 140 -4.57 -9.82 -6.32
CA ASP A 140 -4.96 -9.60 -4.92
C ASP A 140 -5.56 -8.20 -4.69
N ALA A 141 -5.26 -7.23 -5.57
CA ALA A 141 -5.85 -5.89 -5.57
C ALA A 141 -7.37 -5.88 -5.83
N ASP A 142 -7.93 -6.94 -6.40
CA ASP A 142 -9.36 -7.09 -6.61
C ASP A 142 -10.09 -7.61 -5.35
N ILE A 143 -9.35 -8.11 -4.34
CA ILE A 143 -9.94 -8.56 -3.08
C ILE A 143 -10.50 -7.35 -2.32
N GLY A 144 -11.81 -7.42 -2.05
CA GLY A 144 -12.60 -6.34 -1.49
C GLY A 144 -13.24 -5.42 -2.54
N GLN A 145 -12.98 -5.57 -3.84
CA GLN A 145 -13.68 -4.76 -4.84
C GLN A 145 -15.06 -5.36 -5.17
N ILE A 146 -16.14 -4.72 -4.71
CA ILE A 146 -17.52 -5.02 -5.19
C ILE A 146 -17.70 -4.41 -6.59
N ARG A 147 -17.18 -3.19 -6.78
CA ARG A 147 -17.16 -2.42 -8.02
C ARG A 147 -15.90 -1.55 -8.07
N PRO A 148 -15.14 -1.54 -9.19
CA PRO A 148 -14.04 -0.60 -9.38
C PRO A 148 -14.50 0.84 -9.13
N GLY A 149 -13.81 1.56 -8.24
CA GLY A 149 -14.12 2.95 -7.87
C GLY A 149 -15.16 3.16 -6.76
N VAL A 150 -15.78 2.09 -6.22
CA VAL A 150 -16.76 2.19 -5.12
C VAL A 150 -16.16 1.73 -3.78
N THR A 151 -15.48 0.58 -3.74
CA THR A 151 -14.74 0.16 -2.53
C THR A 151 -13.51 1.06 -2.33
N ARG A 152 -13.20 1.42 -1.09
CA ARG A 152 -11.92 2.04 -0.74
C ARG A 152 -11.14 1.19 0.27
N ASN A 153 -9.89 0.92 -0.06
CA ASN A 153 -8.90 0.38 0.87
C ASN A 153 -8.20 1.57 1.54
N ILE A 154 -8.28 1.65 2.86
CA ILE A 154 -7.75 2.77 3.64
C ILE A 154 -6.55 2.27 4.44
N ALA A 155 -5.36 2.74 4.07
CA ALA A 155 -4.15 2.50 4.84
C ALA A 155 -4.20 3.27 6.17
N MET A 156 -4.15 2.56 7.29
CA MET A 156 -4.05 3.16 8.61
C MET A 156 -2.63 3.73 8.82
N PRO A 157 -2.48 4.93 9.41
CA PRO A 157 -1.17 5.57 9.60
C PRO A 157 -0.22 4.70 10.44
N GLY A 158 1.03 4.56 10.01
CA GLY A 158 2.07 3.83 10.73
C GLY A 158 2.30 2.40 10.25
N CYS A 159 3.15 1.66 10.97
CA CYS A 159 3.45 0.26 10.72
C CYS A 159 3.10 -0.54 11.97
N HIS A 160 2.17 -1.49 11.85
CA HIS A 160 1.54 -2.15 12.98
C HIS A 160 1.65 -3.66 12.94
N ALA A 161 2.37 -4.20 11.96
CA ALA A 161 2.66 -5.62 11.88
C ALA A 161 4.00 -5.85 11.16
N VAL A 162 4.48 -7.08 11.28
CA VAL A 162 5.56 -7.61 10.45
C VAL A 162 5.02 -8.80 9.67
N THR A 163 5.23 -8.80 8.35
CA THR A 163 4.94 -9.95 7.49
C THR A 163 6.25 -10.64 7.13
N ASP A 164 6.31 -11.96 7.32
CA ASP A 164 7.46 -12.78 6.98
C ASP A 164 7.06 -13.92 6.02
N PRO A 165 7.15 -13.68 4.69
CA PRO A 165 6.85 -14.71 3.71
C PRO A 165 7.97 -15.77 3.57
N ALA A 166 9.10 -15.62 4.27
CA ALA A 166 10.33 -16.33 3.98
C ALA A 166 10.67 -17.45 4.99
N HIS A 167 9.64 -18.05 5.57
CA HIS A 167 9.76 -19.19 6.48
C HIS A 167 10.37 -20.43 5.81
N THR A 168 10.00 -20.73 4.57
CA THR A 168 10.62 -21.82 3.79
C THR A 168 11.05 -21.35 2.39
N PRO A 169 11.99 -22.06 1.72
CA PRO A 169 12.40 -21.74 0.34
C PRO A 169 11.23 -21.57 -0.64
N PHE A 170 10.26 -22.49 -0.60
CA PHE A 170 9.11 -22.48 -1.49
C PHE A 170 8.22 -21.25 -1.27
N HIS A 171 7.91 -20.92 -0.01
CA HIS A 171 7.03 -19.78 0.29
C HIS A 171 7.72 -18.44 0.01
N ALA A 172 9.03 -18.36 0.29
CA ALA A 172 9.86 -17.22 -0.08
C ALA A 172 9.81 -16.97 -1.60
N PHE A 173 10.04 -18.02 -2.39
CA PHE A 173 9.93 -17.96 -3.85
C PHE A 173 8.52 -17.56 -4.30
N ARG A 174 7.49 -18.23 -3.76
CA ARG A 174 6.09 -17.98 -4.13
C ARG A 174 5.73 -16.52 -3.89
N ALA A 175 6.13 -15.95 -2.76
CA ALA A 175 5.85 -14.55 -2.44
C ALA A 175 6.52 -13.58 -3.43
N GLY A 176 7.81 -13.74 -3.69
CA GLY A 176 8.53 -12.91 -4.67
C GLY A 176 7.95 -13.03 -6.08
N PHE A 177 7.65 -14.27 -6.50
CA PHE A 177 7.09 -14.55 -7.83
C PHE A 177 5.70 -13.90 -8.00
N ARG A 178 4.78 -14.12 -7.06
CA ARG A 178 3.43 -13.54 -7.08
C ARG A 178 3.45 -12.02 -7.17
N GLU A 179 4.19 -11.37 -6.28
CA GLU A 179 4.18 -9.93 -6.18
C GLU A 179 4.82 -9.28 -7.42
N ALA A 180 5.91 -9.85 -7.94
CA ALA A 180 6.53 -9.35 -9.15
C ALA A 180 5.67 -9.59 -10.40
N THR A 181 4.94 -10.71 -10.50
CA THR A 181 3.92 -10.94 -11.53
C THR A 181 2.84 -9.85 -11.47
N PHE A 182 2.34 -9.55 -10.28
CA PHE A 182 1.35 -8.50 -10.05
C PHE A 182 1.87 -7.12 -10.49
N LEU A 183 3.06 -6.73 -10.02
CA LEU A 183 3.66 -5.43 -10.33
C LEU A 183 4.01 -5.28 -11.82
N ALA A 184 4.47 -6.35 -12.48
CA ALA A 184 4.74 -6.34 -13.92
C ALA A 184 3.46 -6.11 -14.74
N HIS A 185 2.34 -6.72 -14.32
CA HIS A 185 1.05 -6.51 -14.96
C HIS A 185 0.55 -5.08 -14.77
N LEU A 186 0.56 -4.57 -13.54
CA LEU A 186 0.19 -3.18 -13.26
C LEU A 186 1.00 -2.20 -14.10
N ARG A 187 2.31 -2.43 -14.22
CA ARG A 187 3.19 -1.59 -15.03
C ARG A 187 2.82 -1.61 -16.51
N ALA A 188 2.46 -2.78 -17.06
CA ALA A 188 2.03 -2.89 -18.45
C ALA A 188 0.73 -2.11 -18.74
N SER A 189 -0.06 -1.80 -17.71
CA SER A 189 -1.32 -1.04 -17.81
C SER A 189 -1.24 0.38 -17.24
N ALA A 190 -0.09 0.83 -16.75
CA ALA A 190 0.06 2.11 -16.06
C ALA A 190 0.29 3.29 -17.04
N PRO A 191 -0.23 4.50 -16.74
CA PRO A 191 0.05 5.70 -17.52
C PRO A 191 1.53 6.11 -17.42
N ALA A 192 2.05 6.76 -18.46
CA ALA A 192 3.40 7.31 -18.47
C ALA A 192 3.53 8.42 -17.41
N GLN A 193 4.41 8.21 -16.41
CA GLN A 193 4.88 9.14 -15.35
C GLN A 193 3.77 9.90 -14.56
N PRO A 194 3.84 10.05 -13.22
CA PRO A 194 4.83 9.53 -12.27
C PRO A 194 4.51 8.13 -11.70
N ALA A 195 3.32 7.59 -11.98
CA ALA A 195 2.89 6.28 -11.47
C ALA A 195 3.80 5.13 -11.93
N GLY A 196 4.28 5.21 -13.18
CA GLY A 196 5.26 4.26 -13.72
C GLY A 196 6.57 4.22 -12.93
N ASP A 197 7.02 5.33 -12.34
CA ASP A 197 8.32 5.43 -11.66
C ASP A 197 8.29 4.77 -10.28
N ALA A 198 7.19 4.94 -9.55
CA ALA A 198 6.96 4.24 -8.30
C ALA A 198 6.94 2.72 -8.51
N LEU A 199 6.20 2.25 -9.53
CA LEU A 199 6.14 0.82 -9.86
C LEU A 199 7.52 0.25 -10.22
N ARG A 200 8.35 0.97 -10.98
CA ARG A 200 9.72 0.52 -11.29
C ARG A 200 10.59 0.40 -10.04
N ARG A 201 10.50 1.35 -9.10
CA ARG A 201 11.24 1.26 -7.82
C ARG A 201 10.80 0.06 -6.99
N LEU A 202 9.50 -0.22 -6.95
CA LEU A 202 8.95 -1.36 -6.22
C LEU A 202 9.39 -2.71 -6.80
N ILE A 203 9.32 -2.83 -8.12
CA ILE A 203 9.89 -3.97 -8.84
C ILE A 203 11.37 -4.13 -8.51
N GLY A 204 12.13 -3.03 -8.53
CA GLY A 204 13.54 -3.02 -8.16
C GLY A 204 13.81 -3.57 -6.76
N VAL A 205 13.04 -3.18 -5.75
CA VAL A 205 13.23 -3.67 -4.37
C VAL A 205 12.92 -5.16 -4.26
N TRP A 206 11.80 -5.63 -4.81
CA TRP A 206 11.49 -7.08 -4.83
C TRP A 206 12.55 -7.90 -5.55
N ALA A 207 13.12 -7.35 -6.62
CA ALA A 207 14.15 -8.01 -7.42
C ALA A 207 15.59 -7.80 -6.91
N SER A 208 15.83 -7.08 -5.80
CA SER A 208 17.20 -6.73 -5.36
C SER A 208 17.43 -6.84 -3.86
N VAL A 209 16.39 -6.70 -3.03
CA VAL A 209 16.52 -6.62 -1.57
C VAL A 209 16.00 -7.90 -0.93
N GLY A 210 16.85 -8.54 -0.14
CA GLY A 210 16.53 -9.77 0.59
C GLY A 210 17.75 -10.65 0.91
N ALA A 211 18.92 -10.39 0.31
CA ALA A 211 20.12 -11.22 0.47
C ALA A 211 20.63 -11.37 1.92
N HIS A 212 20.21 -10.49 2.83
CA HIS A 212 20.52 -10.53 4.26
C HIS A 212 19.57 -11.38 5.11
N ALA A 213 18.37 -11.67 4.58
CA ALA A 213 17.29 -12.33 5.29
C ALA A 213 17.28 -13.84 5.01
N ARG A 214 16.71 -14.61 5.95
CA ARG A 214 16.46 -16.05 5.77
C ARG A 214 15.64 -16.25 4.49
N ASN A 215 16.09 -17.17 3.63
CA ASN A 215 15.47 -17.46 2.33
C ASN A 215 15.26 -16.23 1.41
N GLY A 216 15.83 -15.05 1.69
CA GLY A 216 15.54 -13.85 0.91
C GLY A 216 16.10 -13.88 -0.52
N LEU A 217 17.14 -14.69 -0.78
CA LEU A 217 17.55 -14.99 -2.16
C LEU A 217 16.44 -15.70 -2.96
N TRP A 218 15.61 -16.51 -2.32
CA TRP A 218 14.47 -17.14 -2.98
C TRP A 218 13.37 -16.15 -3.32
N VAL A 219 13.14 -15.15 -2.45
CA VAL A 219 12.25 -14.03 -2.76
C VAL A 219 12.73 -13.31 -4.02
N ILE A 220 14.02 -12.94 -4.05
CA ILE A 220 14.62 -12.24 -5.20
C ILE A 220 14.55 -13.09 -6.47
N HIS A 221 14.88 -14.39 -6.36
CA HIS A 221 14.83 -15.32 -7.48
C HIS A 221 13.42 -15.46 -8.05
N GLY A 222 12.41 -15.64 -7.20
CA GLY A 222 11.01 -15.68 -7.61
C GLY A 222 10.59 -14.40 -8.32
N ALA A 223 10.96 -13.24 -7.76
CA ALA A 223 10.65 -11.94 -8.34
C ALA A 223 11.27 -11.77 -9.74
N ARG A 224 12.56 -12.08 -9.89
CA ARG A 224 13.25 -11.97 -11.18
C ARG A 224 12.72 -12.98 -12.20
N LEU A 225 12.44 -14.22 -11.80
CA LEU A 225 11.87 -15.21 -12.72
C LEU A 225 10.50 -14.76 -13.25
N ALA A 226 9.64 -14.23 -12.37
CA ALA A 226 8.35 -13.67 -12.76
C ALA A 226 8.50 -12.48 -13.73
N LEU A 227 9.43 -11.55 -13.48
CA LEU A 227 9.70 -10.42 -14.36
C LEU A 227 10.22 -10.86 -15.74
N TRP A 228 11.19 -11.76 -15.76
CA TRP A 228 11.73 -12.30 -17.00
C TRP A 228 10.64 -13.01 -17.81
N MET A 229 9.80 -13.82 -17.17
CA MET A 229 8.64 -14.45 -17.81
C MET A 229 7.65 -13.40 -18.33
N ALA A 230 7.39 -12.34 -17.58
CA ALA A 230 6.46 -11.28 -18.02
C ALA A 230 6.98 -10.49 -19.23
N LEU A 231 8.30 -10.37 -19.39
CA LEU A 231 8.95 -9.70 -20.53
C LEU A 231 9.12 -10.61 -21.76
N THR A 232 9.16 -11.93 -21.58
CA THR A 232 9.49 -12.88 -22.67
C THR A 232 8.30 -13.74 -23.13
N TRP A 233 7.30 -13.98 -22.28
CA TRP A 233 6.23 -14.93 -22.57
C TRP A 233 4.92 -14.23 -22.94
N GLN A 234 4.56 -14.31 -24.22
CA GLN A 234 3.47 -13.53 -24.82
C GLN A 234 2.05 -14.09 -24.54
N ASP A 235 1.92 -15.38 -24.16
CA ASP A 235 0.62 -16.01 -23.90
C ASP A 235 0.37 -16.12 -22.39
N ARG A 236 -0.36 -15.13 -21.86
CA ARG A 236 -0.42 -14.81 -20.43
C ARG A 236 -1.62 -15.44 -19.73
N ASP A 237 -1.54 -16.72 -19.41
CA ASP A 237 -2.39 -17.25 -18.33
C ASP A 237 -1.62 -17.31 -17.00
N LEU A 238 -1.56 -16.16 -16.34
CA LEU A 238 -1.00 -16.02 -14.98
C LEU A 238 -2.09 -16.09 -13.91
N THR A 239 -3.32 -16.53 -14.26
CA THR A 239 -4.43 -16.71 -13.30
C THR A 239 -4.07 -17.68 -12.17
N GLU A 240 -3.14 -18.60 -12.46
CA GLU A 240 -2.80 -19.72 -11.59
C GLU A 240 -1.70 -19.38 -10.56
N VAL A 241 -1.16 -18.16 -10.57
CA VAL A 241 -0.15 -17.73 -9.59
C VAL A 241 -0.70 -17.72 -8.15
N ASN A 242 -2.04 -17.73 -8.03
CA ASN A 242 -2.82 -17.85 -6.79
C ASN A 242 -3.14 -19.27 -6.36
N ASP A 243 -2.86 -20.27 -7.20
CA ASP A 243 -3.04 -21.67 -6.84
C ASP A 243 -1.77 -22.23 -6.15
N PRO A 244 -1.83 -22.55 -4.83
CA PRO A 244 -0.67 -23.01 -4.08
C PRO A 244 -0.14 -24.36 -4.57
N GLU A 245 -1.01 -25.25 -5.05
CA GLU A 245 -0.61 -26.57 -5.55
C GLU A 245 0.07 -26.46 -6.90
N ARG A 246 -0.46 -25.65 -7.82
CA ARG A 246 0.18 -25.42 -9.11
C ARG A 246 1.54 -24.75 -8.97
N MET A 247 1.65 -23.75 -8.09
CA MET A 247 2.93 -23.14 -7.79
C MET A 247 3.94 -24.13 -7.20
N ARG A 248 3.47 -25.11 -6.41
CA ARG A 248 4.30 -26.18 -5.85
C ARG A 248 4.85 -27.10 -6.94
N HIS A 249 4.02 -27.52 -7.90
CA HIS A 249 4.46 -28.29 -9.05
C HIS A 249 5.43 -27.47 -9.92
N PHE A 250 5.10 -26.21 -10.24
CA PHE A 250 6.01 -25.33 -10.99
C PHE A 250 7.39 -25.20 -10.32
N TRP A 251 7.41 -25.02 -9.00
CA TRP A 251 8.64 -24.98 -8.22
C TRP A 251 9.44 -26.28 -8.31
N GLN A 252 8.79 -27.43 -8.09
CA GLN A 252 9.43 -28.75 -8.08
C GLN A 252 9.94 -29.16 -9.46
N ASP A 253 9.16 -28.90 -10.51
CA ASP A 253 9.40 -29.43 -11.85
C ASP A 253 10.22 -28.48 -12.73
N ARG A 254 10.21 -27.16 -12.44
CA ARG A 254 10.81 -26.14 -13.32
C ARG A 254 11.88 -25.29 -12.64
N VAL A 255 11.78 -25.05 -11.34
CA VAL A 255 12.71 -24.17 -10.61
C VAL A 255 13.84 -24.98 -9.99
N LEU A 256 13.53 -25.94 -9.11
CA LEU A 256 14.55 -26.74 -8.42
C LEU A 256 15.53 -27.48 -9.35
N PRO A 257 15.12 -28.09 -10.48
CA PRO A 257 16.05 -28.84 -11.33
C PRO A 257 17.17 -27.99 -11.94
N ARG A 258 16.96 -26.67 -12.08
CA ARG A 258 17.97 -25.74 -12.60
C ARG A 258 19.12 -25.50 -11.61
N LEU A 259 18.87 -25.77 -10.33
CA LEU A 259 19.84 -25.61 -9.25
C LEU A 259 20.69 -26.87 -9.01
N GLY A 260 20.55 -27.90 -9.86
CA GLY A 260 21.38 -29.10 -9.88
C GLY A 260 20.74 -30.33 -9.21
N PRO A 261 21.27 -31.54 -9.48
CA PRO A 261 20.77 -32.77 -8.88
C PRO A 261 21.25 -32.92 -7.42
N GLY A 262 20.33 -32.99 -6.44
CA GLY A 262 20.68 -33.20 -5.02
C GLY A 262 19.56 -32.94 -4.03
N ALA A 263 19.75 -33.39 -2.77
CA ALA A 263 18.78 -33.36 -1.66
C ALA A 263 18.57 -31.98 -1.01
N GLY A 264 18.72 -30.89 -1.78
CA GLY A 264 18.53 -29.52 -1.29
C GLY A 264 19.15 -28.47 -2.21
N PRO A 265 18.77 -27.19 -2.05
CA PRO A 265 19.19 -26.13 -2.96
C PRO A 265 20.64 -25.68 -2.71
N ASP A 266 21.46 -25.74 -3.76
CA ASP A 266 22.79 -25.12 -3.79
C ASP A 266 22.66 -23.59 -3.85
N ILE A 267 22.95 -22.92 -2.74
CA ILE A 267 22.86 -21.45 -2.62
C ILE A 267 23.81 -20.74 -3.59
N GLY A 268 24.96 -21.33 -3.92
CA GLY A 268 25.90 -20.78 -4.89
C GLY A 268 25.31 -20.76 -6.29
N ARG A 269 24.70 -21.87 -6.71
CA ARG A 269 23.97 -21.94 -7.99
C ARG A 269 22.75 -21.01 -8.01
N LEU A 270 21.98 -20.95 -6.92
CA LEU A 270 20.83 -20.04 -6.81
C LEU A 270 21.26 -18.59 -7.03
N ARG A 271 22.36 -18.17 -6.40
CA ARG A 271 22.90 -16.82 -6.57
C ARG A 271 23.29 -16.55 -8.03
N SER A 272 24.01 -17.49 -8.66
CA SER A 272 24.41 -17.36 -10.06
C SER A 272 23.22 -17.30 -11.02
N GLU A 273 22.23 -18.17 -10.85
CA GLU A 273 21.01 -18.16 -11.67
C GLU A 273 20.20 -16.88 -11.47
N THR A 274 20.11 -16.40 -10.22
CA THR A 274 19.43 -15.15 -9.88
C THR A 274 20.11 -13.95 -10.55
N ALA A 275 21.44 -13.87 -10.51
CA ALA A 275 22.23 -12.83 -11.19
C ALA A 275 22.03 -12.90 -12.71
N ALA A 276 22.05 -14.10 -13.30
CA ALA A 276 21.81 -14.31 -14.73
C ALA A 276 20.41 -13.83 -15.16
N LEU A 277 19.37 -14.09 -14.37
CA LEU A 277 18.03 -13.54 -14.60
C LEU A 277 18.02 -12.01 -14.55
N GLY A 278 18.73 -11.40 -13.60
CA GLY A 278 18.87 -9.94 -13.49
C GLY A 278 19.49 -9.33 -14.74
N ALA A 279 20.59 -9.91 -15.23
CA ALA A 279 21.26 -9.48 -16.46
C ALA A 279 20.34 -9.65 -17.70
N ALA A 280 19.60 -10.77 -17.77
CA ALA A 280 18.66 -11.01 -18.87
C ALA A 280 17.50 -9.99 -18.87
N ILE A 281 16.99 -9.60 -17.70
CA ILE A 281 15.96 -8.56 -17.58
C ILE A 281 16.51 -7.21 -18.02
N ALA A 282 17.71 -6.83 -17.56
CA ALA A 282 18.33 -5.55 -17.94
C ALA A 282 18.58 -5.43 -19.45
N ALA A 283 18.85 -6.55 -20.13
CA ALA A 283 18.98 -6.58 -21.59
C ALA A 283 17.65 -6.39 -22.34
N LEU A 284 16.52 -6.72 -21.70
CA LEU A 284 15.17 -6.54 -22.24
C LEU A 284 14.57 -5.18 -21.86
N ASP A 285 14.94 -4.66 -20.69
CA ASP A 285 14.35 -3.46 -20.07
C ASP A 285 15.32 -2.85 -19.06
N ASP A 286 16.13 -1.90 -19.52
CA ASP A 286 17.15 -1.20 -18.73
C ASP A 286 16.55 -0.15 -17.76
N SER A 287 15.25 0.11 -17.85
CA SER A 287 14.56 1.07 -16.98
C SER A 287 14.28 0.53 -15.56
N LEU A 288 14.42 -0.79 -15.37
CA LEU A 288 14.20 -1.44 -14.08
C LEU A 288 15.47 -1.40 -13.21
N PRO A 289 15.41 -0.81 -12.00
CA PRO A 289 16.59 -0.68 -11.13
C PRO A 289 16.84 -1.98 -10.35
N ILE A 290 17.27 -3.03 -11.06
CA ILE A 290 17.61 -4.34 -10.48
C ILE A 290 19.11 -4.38 -10.16
N ALA A 291 19.46 -4.77 -8.94
CA ALA A 291 20.84 -4.85 -8.48
C ALA A 291 21.11 -6.15 -7.70
N ASP A 292 22.33 -6.68 -7.84
CA ASP A 292 22.84 -7.80 -7.07
C ASP A 292 23.46 -7.32 -5.76
N LEU A 293 22.61 -7.06 -4.76
CA LEU A 293 23.06 -6.59 -3.46
C LEU A 293 23.65 -7.75 -2.63
N ASP A 294 24.76 -7.47 -1.94
CA ASP A 294 25.24 -8.34 -0.87
C ASP A 294 24.37 -8.21 0.39
N ALA A 295 24.69 -8.98 1.43
CA ALA A 295 23.92 -8.94 2.68
C ALA A 295 24.02 -7.59 3.43
N ALA A 296 25.13 -6.86 3.32
CA ALA A 296 25.28 -5.57 4.01
C ALA A 296 24.44 -4.50 3.31
N ALA A 297 24.58 -4.37 1.99
CA ALA A 297 23.81 -3.45 1.17
C ALA A 297 22.31 -3.77 1.21
N SER A 298 21.95 -5.05 1.17
CA SER A 298 20.56 -5.47 1.28
C SER A 298 19.94 -5.11 2.63
N ARG A 299 20.68 -5.21 3.74
CA ARG A 299 20.19 -4.83 5.07
C ARG A 299 19.96 -3.32 5.17
N LEU A 300 20.87 -2.52 4.62
CA LEU A 300 20.71 -1.06 4.55
C LEU A 300 19.49 -0.67 3.71
N ALA A 301 19.32 -1.29 2.53
CA ALA A 301 18.18 -1.04 1.66
C ALA A 301 16.84 -1.41 2.31
N ALA A 302 16.78 -2.56 3.02
CA ALA A 302 15.58 -2.94 3.76
C ALA A 302 15.30 -2.00 4.95
N GLY A 303 16.35 -1.55 5.64
CA GLY A 303 16.22 -0.61 6.76
C GLY A 303 15.76 0.80 6.36
N ALA A 304 16.02 1.21 5.12
CA ALA A 304 15.57 2.50 4.59
C ALA A 304 14.03 2.60 4.51
N GLY A 305 13.34 1.47 4.38
CA GLY A 305 11.89 1.40 4.28
C GLY A 305 11.37 1.99 2.97
N MET A 306 10.41 1.30 2.33
CA MET A 306 9.71 1.84 1.17
C MET A 306 8.22 1.58 1.32
N PHE A 307 7.39 2.60 1.15
CA PHE A 307 5.95 2.43 1.10
C PHE A 307 5.54 1.90 -0.30
N GLY A 308 4.69 0.86 -0.35
CA GLY A 308 4.31 0.09 -1.55
C GLY A 308 3.73 0.85 -2.77
N ALA A 309 3.20 0.10 -3.77
CA ALA A 309 2.66 0.63 -5.05
C ALA A 309 1.41 1.50 -4.91
N ALA A 310 0.64 1.28 -3.86
CA ALA A 310 -0.33 2.25 -3.41
C ALA A 310 0.42 3.21 -2.51
N HIS A 311 0.68 4.44 -2.97
CA HIS A 311 1.24 5.47 -2.10
C HIS A 311 0.20 5.70 -0.99
N PRO A 312 0.41 5.22 0.26
CA PRO A 312 -0.59 5.34 1.31
C PRO A 312 -0.96 6.81 1.49
N ALA A 313 0.01 7.71 1.33
CA ALA A 313 -0.22 9.14 1.32
C ALA A 313 -1.21 9.65 0.24
N THR A 314 -1.28 9.09 -0.97
CA THR A 314 -2.28 9.53 -1.98
C THR A 314 -3.69 9.11 -1.56
N ALA A 315 -3.84 7.93 -0.97
CA ALA A 315 -5.13 7.45 -0.46
C ALA A 315 -5.55 8.23 0.79
N ILE A 316 -4.62 8.47 1.72
CA ILE A 316 -4.81 9.26 2.93
C ILE A 316 -5.12 10.72 2.58
N ASP A 317 -4.42 11.32 1.60
CA ASP A 317 -4.72 12.65 1.07
C ASP A 317 -6.11 12.70 0.39
N GLY A 318 -6.46 11.65 -0.34
CA GLY A 318 -7.81 11.47 -0.90
C GLY A 318 -8.90 11.40 0.16
N LEU A 319 -8.63 10.73 1.29
CA LEU A 319 -9.52 10.66 2.45
C LEU A 319 -9.63 12.03 3.14
N GLY A 320 -8.52 12.74 3.32
CA GLY A 320 -8.50 14.10 3.85
C GLY A 320 -9.37 15.06 3.02
N ARG A 321 -9.29 14.98 1.69
CA ARG A 321 -10.19 15.75 0.80
C ARG A 321 -11.66 15.34 0.92
N SER A 322 -11.95 14.06 1.17
CA SER A 322 -13.31 13.57 1.39
C SER A 322 -13.90 14.17 2.66
N PHE A 323 -13.14 14.21 3.75
CA PHE A 323 -13.52 14.85 5.01
C PHE A 323 -13.61 16.38 4.92
N GLN A 324 -12.70 17.02 4.17
CA GLN A 324 -12.74 18.47 3.95
C GLN A 324 -14.00 18.89 3.18
N LYS A 325 -14.44 18.08 2.20
CA LYS A 325 -15.53 18.43 1.25
C LYS A 325 -16.86 17.72 1.53
N GLY A 326 -16.94 16.88 2.57
CA GLY A 326 -18.13 16.09 2.88
C GLY A 326 -18.52 15.08 1.78
N ARG A 327 -17.55 14.49 1.07
CA ARG A 327 -17.82 13.57 -0.05
C ARG A 327 -17.86 12.11 0.41
N GLY A 328 -19.07 11.58 0.60
CA GLY A 328 -19.31 10.21 1.08
C GLY A 328 -19.13 9.99 2.58
N VAL A 329 -18.75 11.05 3.30
CA VAL A 329 -18.62 11.16 4.76
C VAL A 329 -19.08 12.56 5.18
N GLY A 330 -19.40 12.78 6.45
CA GLY A 330 -19.66 14.13 6.97
C GLY A 330 -18.41 15.03 6.89
N THR A 331 -18.61 16.34 6.80
CA THR A 331 -17.49 17.29 6.85
C THR A 331 -16.84 17.26 8.24
N ASP A 332 -15.53 17.06 8.28
CA ASP A 332 -14.72 17.07 9.50
C ASP A 332 -13.31 17.57 9.17
N ILE A 333 -13.05 18.85 9.46
CA ILE A 333 -11.78 19.47 9.10
C ILE A 333 -10.63 19.00 10.00
N ALA A 334 -10.91 18.62 11.25
CA ALA A 334 -9.87 18.10 12.15
C ALA A 334 -9.34 16.75 11.64
N THR A 335 -10.25 15.86 11.23
CA THR A 335 -9.85 14.58 10.61
C THR A 335 -9.20 14.79 9.24
N ALA A 336 -9.66 15.78 8.46
CA ALA A 336 -9.02 16.14 7.19
C ALA A 336 -7.55 16.59 7.38
N ARG A 337 -7.28 17.45 8.38
CA ARG A 337 -5.94 17.88 8.75
C ARG A 337 -5.04 16.69 9.12
N ALA A 338 -5.50 15.83 10.03
CA ALA A 338 -4.72 14.67 10.46
C ALA A 338 -4.33 13.75 9.29
N CYS A 339 -5.24 13.59 8.32
CA CYS A 339 -4.93 12.89 7.07
C CYS A 339 -3.85 13.60 6.26
N PHE A 340 -3.96 14.91 6.03
CA PHE A 340 -2.96 15.66 5.26
C PHE A 340 -1.59 15.70 5.94
N GLU A 341 -1.52 15.83 7.27
CA GLU A 341 -0.27 15.76 8.03
C GLU A 341 0.40 14.40 7.90
N THR A 342 -0.39 13.33 7.99
CA THR A 342 0.11 11.97 7.77
C THR A 342 0.63 11.79 6.35
N ALA A 343 -0.11 12.23 5.35
CA ALA A 343 0.31 12.11 3.95
C ALA A 343 1.55 12.98 3.63
N ALA A 344 1.69 14.14 4.28
CA ALA A 344 2.88 15.00 4.18
C ALA A 344 4.13 14.33 4.79
N LEU A 345 4.00 13.69 5.95
CA LEU A 345 5.09 12.91 6.57
C LEU A 345 5.60 11.78 5.67
N LEU A 346 4.73 11.25 4.83
CA LEU A 346 5.03 10.19 3.87
C LEU A 346 5.54 10.73 2.52
N GLY A 347 5.86 12.02 2.43
CA GLY A 347 6.47 12.64 1.24
C GLY A 347 5.49 13.09 0.16
N HIS A 348 4.18 13.19 0.43
CA HIS A 348 3.19 13.57 -0.58
C HIS A 348 3.06 15.08 -0.73
N ALA A 349 3.61 15.61 -1.83
CA ALA A 349 3.63 17.05 -2.09
C ALA A 349 2.23 17.70 -2.15
N ALA A 350 1.20 16.98 -2.64
CA ALA A 350 -0.16 17.51 -2.69
C ALA A 350 -0.83 17.61 -1.31
N ALA A 351 -0.46 16.75 -0.35
CA ALA A 351 -0.95 16.86 1.02
C ALA A 351 -0.35 18.08 1.73
N VAL A 352 0.94 18.37 1.49
CA VAL A 352 1.59 19.61 1.95
C VAL A 352 0.91 20.84 1.34
N THR A 353 0.50 20.77 0.07
CA THR A 353 -0.35 21.81 -0.56
C THR A 353 -1.70 21.94 0.16
N ASN A 354 -2.36 20.84 0.51
CA ASN A 354 -3.66 20.88 1.19
C ASN A 354 -3.56 21.44 2.62
N LEU A 355 -2.46 21.19 3.35
CA LEU A 355 -2.18 21.86 4.64
C LEU A 355 -2.04 23.38 4.47
N GLY A 356 -1.34 23.83 3.42
CA GLY A 356 -1.26 25.24 3.07
C GLY A 356 -2.65 25.86 2.85
N ARG A 357 -3.53 25.13 2.15
CA ARG A 357 -4.92 25.57 1.92
C ARG A 357 -5.76 25.64 3.19
N LEU A 358 -5.54 24.75 4.16
CA LEU A 358 -6.25 24.83 5.46
C LEU A 358 -5.92 26.15 6.17
N HIS A 359 -4.64 26.54 6.17
CA HIS A 359 -4.17 27.80 6.76
C HIS A 359 -4.56 29.04 5.94
N GLU A 360 -4.54 28.97 4.61
CA GLU A 360 -4.96 30.09 3.74
C GLU A 360 -6.44 30.42 3.92
N LEU A 361 -7.29 29.39 3.94
CA LEU A 361 -8.75 29.55 3.99
C LEU A 361 -9.30 29.60 5.42
N GLY A 362 -8.47 29.33 6.42
CA GLY A 362 -8.86 29.29 7.82
C GLY A 362 -9.93 28.24 8.14
N LEU A 363 -9.79 27.03 7.60
CA LEU A 363 -10.84 26.00 7.69
C LEU A 363 -10.93 25.31 9.06
N ASP A 364 -9.87 25.36 9.85
CA ASP A 364 -9.79 24.73 11.18
C ASP A 364 -9.21 25.65 12.27
N ALA A 365 -8.69 26.81 11.87
CA ALA A 365 -8.18 27.89 12.69
C ALA A 365 -8.32 29.21 11.91
N PRO A 366 -8.18 30.39 12.53
CA PRO A 366 -8.16 31.65 11.78
C PRO A 366 -7.12 31.63 10.65
N PRO A 367 -7.38 32.27 9.49
CA PRO A 367 -6.44 32.31 8.38
C PRO A 367 -5.05 32.78 8.80
N ASP A 368 -4.02 32.04 8.38
CA ASP A 368 -2.60 32.35 8.60
C ASP A 368 -1.84 32.29 7.26
N PRO A 369 -1.76 33.41 6.54
CA PRO A 369 -1.09 33.46 5.24
C PRO A 369 0.42 33.18 5.31
N ALA A 370 1.07 33.46 6.45
CA ALA A 370 2.50 33.20 6.63
C ALA A 370 2.77 31.70 6.78
N ALA A 371 1.90 30.98 7.52
CA ALA A 371 1.94 29.51 7.56
C ALA A 371 1.62 28.90 6.20
N ALA A 372 0.60 29.40 5.50
CA ALA A 372 0.25 28.94 4.15
C ALA A 372 1.41 29.12 3.16
N GLU A 373 2.10 30.27 3.18
CA GLU A 373 3.28 30.51 2.34
C GLU A 373 4.39 29.47 2.60
N ARG A 374 4.68 29.17 3.88
CA ARG A 374 5.68 28.15 4.25
C ARG A 374 5.33 26.78 3.67
N TYR A 375 4.07 26.35 3.81
CA TYR A 375 3.61 25.07 3.27
C TYR A 375 3.67 25.04 1.74
N TYR A 376 3.25 26.10 1.04
CA TYR A 376 3.31 26.13 -0.42
C TYR A 376 4.74 26.16 -0.96
N ARG A 377 5.65 26.87 -0.31
CA ARG A 377 7.08 26.82 -0.65
C ARG A 377 7.65 25.41 -0.47
N ALA A 378 7.35 24.77 0.65
CA ALA A 378 7.79 23.39 0.91
C ALA A 378 7.24 22.42 -0.15
N ALA A 379 5.94 22.48 -0.44
CA ALA A 379 5.31 21.66 -1.47
C ALA A 379 5.88 21.92 -2.88
N THR A 380 6.23 23.17 -3.19
CA THR A 380 6.88 23.56 -4.47
C THR A 380 8.27 22.93 -4.60
N ALA A 381 9.06 22.94 -3.53
CA ALA A 381 10.38 22.29 -3.47
C ALA A 381 10.28 20.76 -3.59
N MET A 382 9.18 20.17 -3.10
CA MET A 382 8.86 18.75 -3.27
C MET A 382 8.29 18.39 -4.65
N GLY A 383 8.16 19.35 -5.57
CA GLY A 383 7.69 19.10 -6.93
C GLY A 383 6.18 19.12 -7.13
N SER A 384 5.38 19.69 -6.21
CA SER A 384 3.94 19.87 -6.40
C SER A 384 3.64 20.69 -7.66
N ALA A 385 2.68 20.22 -8.47
CA ALA A 385 2.15 20.95 -9.63
C ALA A 385 1.17 22.07 -9.24
N HIS A 386 0.57 22.02 -8.04
CA HIS A 386 -0.49 22.96 -7.63
C HIS A 386 -0.01 24.03 -6.65
N ALA A 387 1.03 23.74 -5.87
CA ALA A 387 1.56 24.68 -4.87
C ALA A 387 2.01 26.04 -5.43
N PRO A 388 2.68 26.11 -6.60
CA PRO A 388 3.13 27.39 -7.14
C PRO A 388 1.95 28.32 -7.50
N SER A 389 0.89 27.77 -8.11
CA SER A 389 -0.32 28.55 -8.44
C SER A 389 -1.04 29.05 -7.19
N HIS A 390 -1.18 28.21 -6.16
CA HIS A 390 -1.80 28.62 -4.90
C HIS A 390 -1.00 29.72 -4.20
N LEU A 391 0.33 29.61 -4.19
CA LEU A 391 1.19 30.65 -3.65
C LEU A 391 1.07 31.97 -4.44
N ALA A 392 1.08 31.92 -5.76
CA ALA A 392 0.93 33.10 -6.62
C ALA A 392 -0.40 33.81 -6.36
N GLN A 393 -1.51 33.06 -6.32
CA GLN A 393 -2.85 33.59 -6.09
C GLN A 393 -2.97 34.23 -4.70
N MET A 394 -2.46 33.57 -3.66
CA MET A 394 -2.48 34.10 -2.31
C MET A 394 -1.67 35.40 -2.20
N LEU A 395 -0.47 35.46 -2.80
CA LEU A 395 0.36 36.67 -2.79
C LEU A 395 -0.33 37.84 -3.51
N LEU A 396 -0.93 37.59 -4.68
CA LEU A 396 -1.69 38.59 -5.42
C LEU A 396 -2.93 39.05 -4.66
N ALA A 397 -3.61 38.15 -3.93
CA ALA A 397 -4.77 38.52 -3.13
C ALA A 397 -4.39 39.43 -1.95
N LEU A 398 -3.21 39.24 -1.35
CA LEU A 398 -2.71 40.06 -0.24
C LEU A 398 -2.20 41.43 -0.70
N SER A 399 -1.53 41.50 -1.86
CA SER A 399 -0.87 42.70 -2.36
C SER A 399 -0.96 42.83 -3.90
N PRO A 400 -2.15 43.05 -4.47
CA PRO A 400 -2.37 42.99 -5.92
C PRO A 400 -1.66 44.09 -6.73
N ALA A 401 -1.34 45.22 -6.09
CA ALA A 401 -0.76 46.40 -6.75
C ALA A 401 0.78 46.50 -6.60
N ASP A 402 1.42 45.57 -5.89
CA ASP A 402 2.87 45.58 -5.70
C ASP A 402 3.59 44.93 -6.90
N PRO A 403 4.40 45.69 -7.67
CA PRO A 403 5.10 45.16 -8.85
C PRO A 403 6.05 43.99 -8.54
N ALA A 404 6.65 43.95 -7.35
CA ALA A 404 7.53 42.85 -6.95
C ALA A 404 6.73 41.58 -6.66
N VAL A 405 5.53 41.73 -6.09
CA VAL A 405 4.58 40.62 -5.89
C VAL A 405 4.07 40.09 -7.22
N GLN A 406 3.74 40.98 -8.16
CA GLN A 406 3.31 40.62 -9.51
C GLN A 406 4.37 39.80 -10.25
N ALA A 407 5.61 40.29 -10.31
CA ALA A 407 6.72 39.58 -10.96
C ALA A 407 7.00 38.21 -10.31
N ARG A 408 6.91 38.12 -8.98
CA ARG A 408 7.07 36.86 -8.26
C ARG A 408 5.91 35.89 -8.54
N ALA A 409 4.68 36.39 -8.63
CA ALA A 409 3.51 35.58 -8.94
C ALA A 409 3.57 35.04 -10.37
N GLU A 410 4.02 35.85 -11.35
CA GLU A 410 4.25 35.43 -12.73
C GLU A 410 5.23 34.24 -12.80
N GLY A 411 6.41 34.35 -12.18
CA GLY A 411 7.38 33.25 -12.17
C GLY A 411 6.87 31.97 -11.49
N LEU A 412 5.97 32.10 -10.49
CA LEU A 412 5.32 30.95 -9.86
C LEU A 412 4.23 30.33 -10.76
N LEU A 413 3.52 31.14 -11.54
CA LEU A 413 2.52 30.67 -12.50
C LEU A 413 3.18 29.99 -13.71
N ASP A 414 4.30 30.52 -14.18
CA ASP A 414 5.12 29.89 -15.22
C ASP A 414 5.62 28.51 -14.74
N LEU A 415 6.14 28.44 -13.50
CA LEU A 415 6.55 27.17 -12.89
C LEU A 415 5.37 26.17 -12.76
N ALA A 416 4.16 26.65 -12.49
CA ALA A 416 2.98 25.78 -12.45
C ALA A 416 2.59 25.26 -13.85
N ALA A 417 2.68 26.12 -14.86
CA ALA A 417 2.40 25.78 -16.25
C ALA A 417 3.40 24.75 -16.79
N GLU A 418 4.70 24.92 -16.51
CA GLU A 418 5.75 23.94 -16.82
C GLU A 418 5.49 22.57 -16.18
N ARG A 419 4.88 22.56 -14.99
CA ARG A 419 4.51 21.34 -14.25
C ARG A 419 3.14 20.77 -14.61
N GLY A 420 2.48 21.30 -15.65
CA GLY A 420 1.24 20.77 -16.21
C GLY A 420 -0.04 21.18 -15.49
N HIS A 421 -0.06 22.30 -14.75
CA HIS A 421 -1.28 22.84 -14.15
C HIS A 421 -1.78 24.08 -14.92
N ALA A 422 -2.99 23.99 -15.51
CA ALA A 422 -3.75 25.15 -15.98
C ALA A 422 -4.58 25.69 -14.81
N GLY A 423 -4.38 26.94 -14.37
CA GLY A 423 -5.05 27.50 -13.20
C GLY A 423 -6.58 27.37 -13.24
N PRO A 424 -7.29 27.39 -12.09
CA PRO A 424 -8.75 27.42 -12.11
C PRO A 424 -9.24 28.71 -12.80
N ALA A 425 -10.28 28.59 -13.63
CA ALA A 425 -10.90 29.73 -14.31
C ALA A 425 -11.32 30.81 -13.29
N PRO A 426 -11.08 32.11 -13.55
CA PRO A 426 -11.42 33.17 -12.62
C PRO A 426 -12.92 33.15 -12.33
N GLN A 427 -13.28 33.10 -11.05
CA GLN A 427 -14.65 33.32 -10.62
C GLN A 427 -14.97 34.80 -10.87
N GLY A 428 -15.86 35.05 -11.83
CA GLY A 428 -16.28 36.40 -12.20
C GLY A 428 -16.81 37.17 -11.00
N SER A 429 -16.39 38.43 -10.88
CA SER A 429 -16.97 39.40 -9.97
C SER A 429 -18.46 39.55 -10.28
N ALA A 430 -19.32 39.24 -9.32
CA ALA A 430 -20.67 39.75 -9.32
C ALA A 430 -20.60 41.26 -9.03
N ALA A 431 -20.95 42.06 -10.02
CA ALA A 431 -21.39 43.44 -9.85
C ALA A 431 -22.91 43.45 -9.61
#